data_AF-A0A942LXY6-F1
#
_entry.id   AF-A0A942LXY6-F1
#
_cell.length_a   1.000
_cell.length_b   1.000
_cell.length_c   1.000
_cell.angle_alpha   90.00
_cell.angle_beta   90.00
_cell.angle_gamma   90.00
#
_symmetry.space_group_name_H-M   'P 1'
#
loop_
_entity.id
_entity.type
_entity.pdbx_description
1 polymer ?
#
loop_
_entity_poly.entity_id
_entity_poly.type
_entity_poly.pdbx_seq_one_letter_code
_entity_poly.pdbx_strand_id
1 'polypeptide(L)'
;MVELKNIVSQLKSAAKELIGQLESIDAKIVELSEQRDAITSGLVSKEDFLQYMRAHFQRKGESFERGIIKTIGNRPRDYASLERANSQGNSFVGINFLTEGNVPVDITDGAIYYYFGDLLVDRLGKSLAGLQWPEDAIPAALRHEMLLDIKQDIAMLEKQRGGLVETLKEAGITSI
;
A
#
# COMPACT_ATOMS: atom_id res chain seq x y z
N MET A 1 42.39 -44.04 -16.87
CA MET A 1 42.88 -42.63 -16.81
C MET A 1 42.11 -41.68 -17.74
N VAL A 2 41.60 -42.14 -18.89
CA VAL A 2 40.80 -41.33 -19.84
C VAL A 2 39.40 -40.98 -19.30
N GLU A 3 38.76 -41.89 -18.58
CA GLU A 3 37.40 -41.68 -18.02
C GLU A 3 37.33 -40.58 -16.96
N LEU A 4 38.33 -40.51 -16.06
CA LEU A 4 38.36 -39.47 -15.01
C LEU A 4 38.50 -38.06 -15.62
N LYS A 5 39.28 -37.91 -16.69
CA LYS A 5 39.41 -36.64 -17.41
C LYS A 5 38.11 -36.24 -18.10
N ASN A 6 37.38 -37.20 -18.68
CA ASN A 6 36.08 -36.96 -19.29
C ASN A 6 35.03 -36.54 -18.25
N ILE A 7 34.95 -37.22 -17.11
CA ILE A 7 34.03 -36.88 -16.02
C ILE A 7 34.30 -35.46 -15.47
N VAL A 8 35.57 -35.12 -15.23
CA VAL A 8 35.95 -33.77 -14.78
C VAL A 8 35.61 -32.70 -15.83
N SER A 9 35.77 -33.00 -17.12
CA SER A 9 35.40 -32.06 -18.19
C SER A 9 33.89 -31.84 -18.28
N GLN A 10 33.09 -32.90 -18.12
CA GLN A 10 31.63 -32.82 -18.12
C GLN A 10 31.10 -32.05 -16.91
N LEU A 11 31.66 -32.30 -15.73
CA LEU A 11 31.32 -31.56 -14.51
C LEU A 11 31.62 -30.07 -14.65
N LYS A 12 32.78 -29.71 -15.22
CA LYS A 12 33.13 -28.30 -15.49
C LYS A 12 32.18 -27.65 -16.50
N SER A 13 31.75 -28.40 -17.52
CA SER A 13 30.80 -27.88 -18.50
C SER A 13 29.43 -27.62 -17.88
N ALA A 14 28.91 -28.58 -17.11
CA ALA A 14 27.63 -28.44 -16.41
C ALA A 14 27.66 -27.30 -15.38
N ALA A 15 28.77 -27.19 -14.63
CA ALA A 15 28.99 -26.08 -13.70
C ALA A 15 28.96 -24.72 -14.39
N LYS A 16 29.63 -24.60 -15.55
CA LYS A 16 29.65 -23.35 -16.32
C LYS A 16 28.27 -22.98 -16.85
N GLU A 17 27.48 -23.98 -17.27
CA GLU A 17 26.10 -23.77 -17.71
C GLU A 17 25.21 -23.29 -16.56
N LEU A 18 25.31 -23.91 -15.38
CA LEU A 18 24.58 -23.50 -14.18
C LEU A 18 24.97 -22.10 -13.71
N ILE A 19 26.26 -21.74 -13.75
CA ILE A 19 26.72 -20.38 -13.45
C ILE A 19 26.14 -19.38 -14.46
N GLY A 20 26.14 -19.69 -15.76
CA GLY A 20 25.53 -18.83 -16.77
C GLY A 20 24.01 -18.65 -16.58
N GLN A 21 23.31 -19.69 -16.14
CA GLN A 21 21.89 -19.60 -15.75
C GLN A 21 21.69 -18.71 -14.53
N LEU A 22 22.56 -18.83 -13.51
CA LEU A 22 22.53 -17.95 -12.33
C LEU A 22 22.76 -16.49 -12.70
N GLU A 23 23.78 -16.19 -13.52
CA GLU A 23 24.05 -14.83 -13.99
C GLU A 23 22.85 -14.26 -14.77
N SER A 24 22.20 -15.07 -15.60
CA SER A 24 21.00 -14.67 -16.33
C SER A 24 19.81 -14.40 -15.41
N ILE A 25 19.62 -15.19 -14.36
CA ILE A 25 18.56 -14.99 -13.37
C ILE A 25 18.84 -13.71 -12.57
N ASP A 26 20.08 -13.50 -12.13
CA ASP A 26 20.49 -12.32 -11.37
C ASP A 26 20.29 -11.04 -12.19
N ALA A 27 20.68 -11.06 -13.47
CA ALA A 27 20.42 -9.96 -14.39
C ALA A 27 18.91 -9.65 -14.52
N LYS A 28 18.06 -10.69 -14.61
CA LYS A 28 16.62 -10.51 -14.71
C LYS A 28 15.99 -9.96 -13.43
N ILE A 29 16.46 -10.39 -12.26
CA ILE A 29 16.04 -9.86 -10.96
C ILE A 29 16.40 -8.37 -10.85
N VAL A 30 17.60 -7.98 -11.29
CA VAL A 30 18.03 -6.58 -11.31
C VAL A 30 17.13 -5.76 -12.23
N GLU A 31 16.90 -6.21 -13.47
CA GLU A 31 16.03 -5.52 -14.44
C GLU A 31 14.61 -5.31 -13.87
N LEU A 32 14.01 -6.36 -13.29
CA LEU A 32 12.68 -6.28 -12.68
C LEU A 32 12.66 -5.35 -11.46
N SER A 33 13.73 -5.32 -10.67
CA SER A 33 13.86 -4.40 -9.53
C SER A 33 13.94 -2.95 -9.98
N GLU A 34 14.69 -2.67 -11.04
CA GLU A 34 14.75 -1.32 -11.64
C GLU A 34 13.39 -0.89 -12.20
N GLN A 35 12.67 -1.80 -12.87
CA GLN A 35 11.31 -1.53 -13.35
C GLN A 35 10.35 -1.25 -12.20
N ARG A 36 10.40 -2.04 -11.12
CA ARG A 36 9.62 -1.81 -9.90
C ARG A 36 9.88 -0.42 -9.33
N ASP A 37 11.15 -0.02 -9.26
CA ASP A 37 11.55 1.25 -8.68
C ASP A 37 11.12 2.44 -9.57
N ALA A 38 11.18 2.28 -10.89
CA ALA A 38 10.66 3.26 -11.84
C ALA A 38 9.13 3.44 -11.71
N ILE A 39 8.38 2.35 -11.59
CA ILE A 39 6.91 2.40 -11.39
C ILE A 39 6.56 3.03 -10.05
N THR A 40 7.33 2.72 -9.00
CA THR A 40 7.08 3.22 -7.64
C THR A 40 7.39 4.71 -7.50
N SER A 41 8.48 5.17 -8.12
CA SER A 41 8.92 6.58 -8.09
C SER A 41 8.22 7.47 -9.12
N GLY A 42 7.50 6.88 -10.07
CA GLY A 42 6.76 7.58 -11.10
C GLY A 42 5.71 8.54 -10.54
N LEU A 43 5.59 9.70 -11.18
CA LEU A 43 4.58 10.70 -10.84
C LEU A 43 3.16 10.12 -10.96
N VAL A 44 2.24 10.66 -10.18
CA VAL A 44 0.83 10.26 -10.19
C VAL A 44 0.00 11.27 -10.97
N SER A 45 -1.13 10.82 -11.51
CA SER A 45 -2.11 11.73 -12.10
C SER A 45 -2.73 12.61 -11.01
N LYS A 46 -3.32 13.73 -11.43
CA LYS A 46 -4.10 14.60 -10.53
C LYS A 46 -5.23 13.83 -9.84
N GLU A 47 -5.91 12.97 -10.59
CA GLU A 47 -7.05 12.20 -10.11
C GLU A 47 -6.63 11.20 -9.03
N ASP A 48 -5.58 10.42 -9.30
CA ASP A 48 -5.04 9.47 -8.33
C ASP A 48 -4.58 10.20 -7.06
N PHE A 49 -3.90 11.35 -7.20
CA PHE A 49 -3.50 12.16 -6.05
C PHE A 49 -4.69 12.61 -5.20
N LEU A 50 -5.76 13.11 -5.83
CA LEU A 50 -6.97 13.51 -5.12
C LEU A 50 -7.66 12.32 -4.45
N GLN A 51 -7.64 11.15 -5.07
CA GLN A 51 -8.14 9.92 -4.45
C GLN A 51 -7.32 9.53 -3.21
N TYR A 52 -5.99 9.63 -3.27
CA TYR A 52 -5.13 9.43 -2.10
C TYR A 52 -5.45 10.42 -0.97
N MET A 53 -5.67 11.69 -1.30
CA MET A 53 -6.04 12.71 -0.32
C MET A 53 -7.42 12.46 0.29
N ARG A 54 -8.40 12.01 -0.51
CA ARG A 54 -9.72 11.59 0.00
C ARG A 54 -9.60 10.46 1.01
N ALA A 55 -8.85 9.42 0.67
CA ALA A 55 -8.62 8.30 1.57
C ALA A 55 -7.85 8.73 2.83
N HIS A 56 -6.92 9.69 2.71
CA HIS A 56 -6.21 10.26 3.85
C HIS A 56 -7.16 10.99 4.81
N PHE A 57 -8.02 11.87 4.30
CA PHE A 57 -8.99 12.60 5.12
C PHE A 57 -10.02 11.67 5.76
N GLN A 58 -10.52 10.67 5.02
CA GLN A 58 -11.40 9.66 5.61
C GLN A 58 -10.74 8.96 6.81
N ARG A 59 -9.51 8.47 6.66
CA ARG A 59 -8.76 7.84 7.78
C ARG A 59 -8.58 8.77 8.98
N LYS A 60 -8.38 10.06 8.74
CA LYS A 60 -8.28 11.06 9.82
C LYS A 60 -9.62 11.27 10.54
N GLY A 61 -10.74 11.18 9.83
CA GLY A 61 -12.10 11.26 10.39
C GLY A 61 -12.60 9.97 11.06
N GLU A 62 -12.04 8.80 10.73
CA GLU A 62 -12.52 7.50 11.21
C GLU A 62 -12.61 7.38 12.74
N SER A 63 -11.61 7.88 13.48
CA SER A 63 -11.64 7.81 14.95
C SER A 63 -12.85 8.57 15.49
N PHE A 64 -13.08 9.76 14.94
CA PHE A 64 -14.18 10.62 15.33
C PHE A 64 -15.53 9.99 14.98
N GLU A 65 -15.65 9.41 13.79
CA GLU A 65 -16.82 8.64 13.38
C GLU A 65 -17.12 7.49 14.37
N ARG A 66 -16.11 6.70 14.72
CA ARG A 66 -16.25 5.62 15.71
C ARG A 66 -16.69 6.17 17.07
N GLY A 67 -16.15 7.31 17.48
CA GLY A 67 -16.54 8.02 18.71
C GLY A 67 -18.02 8.44 18.70
N ILE A 68 -18.50 8.99 17.59
CA ILE A 68 -19.92 9.34 17.39
C ILE A 68 -20.79 8.08 17.45
N ILE A 69 -20.45 7.04 16.68
CA ILE A 69 -21.22 5.79 16.63
C ILE A 69 -21.32 5.16 18.01
N LYS A 70 -20.23 5.14 18.77
CA LYS A 70 -20.22 4.64 20.16
C LYS A 70 -21.12 5.47 21.06
N THR A 71 -21.05 6.79 20.93
CA THR A 71 -21.84 7.72 21.76
C THR A 71 -23.34 7.58 21.47
N ILE A 72 -23.73 7.54 20.19
CA ILE A 72 -25.11 7.35 19.75
C ILE A 72 -25.60 5.94 20.07
N GLY A 73 -24.75 4.93 19.87
CA GLY A 73 -25.09 3.51 20.04
C GLY A 73 -25.55 3.16 21.46
N ASN A 74 -25.07 3.90 22.47
CA ASN A 74 -25.45 3.72 23.87
C ASN A 74 -26.73 4.48 24.28
N ARG A 75 -27.41 5.14 23.34
CA ARG A 75 -28.63 5.91 23.62
C ARG A 75 -29.90 5.12 23.28
N PRO A 76 -31.00 5.33 24.02
CA PRO A 76 -32.29 4.73 23.68
C PRO A 76 -32.75 5.19 22.30
N ARG A 77 -33.46 4.32 21.59
CA ARG A 77 -33.97 4.57 20.22
C ARG A 77 -35.50 4.67 20.16
N ASP A 78 -36.19 4.36 21.24
CA ASP A 78 -37.65 4.42 21.30
C ASP A 78 -38.13 5.86 21.52
N TYR A 79 -39.16 6.25 20.77
CA TYR A 79 -39.69 7.61 20.74
C TYR A 79 -40.04 8.18 22.13
N ALA A 80 -40.63 7.36 23.02
CA ALA A 80 -41.00 7.80 24.36
C ALA A 80 -39.78 8.20 25.21
N SER A 81 -38.68 7.46 25.10
CA SER A 81 -37.42 7.79 25.78
C SER A 81 -36.73 9.00 25.14
N LEU A 82 -36.80 9.15 23.82
CA LEU A 82 -36.29 10.32 23.09
C LEU A 82 -37.03 11.61 23.54
N GLU A 83 -38.36 11.60 23.53
CA GLU A 83 -39.21 12.71 23.95
C GLU A 83 -39.02 13.06 25.42
N ARG A 84 -38.88 12.04 26.29
CA ARG A 84 -38.62 12.27 27.72
C ARG A 84 -37.27 12.93 27.95
N ALA A 85 -36.22 12.52 27.23
CA ALA A 85 -34.91 13.16 27.32
C ALA A 85 -34.98 14.63 26.87
N ASN A 86 -35.60 14.89 25.70
CA ASN A 86 -35.77 16.23 25.15
C ASN A 86 -36.56 17.16 26.08
N SER A 87 -37.70 16.70 26.60
CA SER A 87 -38.58 17.48 27.48
C SER A 87 -37.98 17.78 28.86
N GLN A 88 -37.05 16.94 29.35
CA GLN A 88 -36.34 17.18 30.61
C GLN A 88 -35.17 18.16 30.49
N GLY A 89 -34.93 18.73 29.30
CA GLY A 89 -33.72 19.51 29.03
C GLY A 89 -32.44 18.68 29.14
N ASN A 90 -32.58 17.35 29.32
CA ASN A 90 -31.51 16.39 29.21
C ASN A 90 -31.19 16.31 27.75
N SER A 91 -30.26 17.15 27.37
CA SER A 91 -29.90 17.33 26.01
C SER A 91 -29.53 15.96 25.44
N PHE A 92 -30.36 15.47 24.52
CA PHE A 92 -29.91 14.51 23.51
C PHE A 92 -28.58 15.00 22.89
N VAL A 93 -28.41 16.32 22.92
CA VAL A 93 -27.32 17.25 22.61
C VAL A 93 -26.09 17.19 23.54
N GLY A 94 -26.03 16.33 24.55
CA GLY A 94 -24.77 16.07 25.27
C GLY A 94 -23.73 15.37 24.37
N ILE A 95 -24.15 14.93 23.18
CA ILE A 95 -23.25 14.50 22.11
C ILE A 95 -22.58 15.75 21.57
N ASN A 96 -21.31 15.92 21.90
CA ASN A 96 -20.50 16.93 21.25
C ASN A 96 -20.21 16.45 19.81
N PHE A 97 -20.89 17.06 18.84
CA PHE A 97 -20.68 16.77 17.43
C PHE A 97 -19.45 17.45 16.86
N LEU A 98 -18.73 18.24 17.65
CA LEU A 98 -17.52 18.94 17.24
C LEU A 98 -16.27 18.38 17.94
N THR A 99 -16.45 17.64 19.04
CA THR A 99 -15.34 17.06 19.81
C THR A 99 -15.65 15.63 20.26
N GLU A 100 -14.64 14.77 20.24
CA GLU A 100 -14.75 13.40 20.75
C GLU A 100 -14.53 13.42 22.27
N GLY A 101 -15.59 13.65 23.05
CA GLY A 101 -15.53 13.67 24.52
C GLY A 101 -15.21 15.04 25.14
N ASN A 102 -14.51 15.06 26.28
CA ASN A 102 -14.19 16.30 27.02
C ASN A 102 -12.81 16.84 26.65
N VAL A 103 -12.57 17.08 25.36
CA VAL A 103 -11.31 17.68 24.90
C VAL A 103 -11.42 19.21 25.04
N PRO A 104 -10.42 19.92 25.59
CA PRO A 104 -10.47 21.38 25.79
C PRO A 104 -10.17 22.14 24.49
N VAL A 105 -10.87 21.79 23.42
CA VAL A 105 -10.81 22.45 22.11
C VAL A 105 -12.24 22.61 21.58
N ASP A 106 -12.49 23.64 20.79
CA ASP A 106 -13.85 23.87 20.26
C ASP A 106 -14.24 22.85 19.18
N ILE A 107 -13.26 22.46 18.35
CA ILE A 107 -13.44 21.49 17.26
C ILE A 107 -12.19 20.61 17.15
N THR A 108 -12.35 19.29 17.12
CA THR A 108 -11.23 18.37 16.90
C THR A 108 -10.90 18.23 15.41
N ASP A 109 -9.63 17.96 15.11
CA ASP A 109 -9.16 17.72 13.73
C ASP A 109 -9.94 16.56 13.05
N GLY A 110 -10.21 15.49 13.80
CA GLY A 110 -11.04 14.39 13.32
C GLY A 110 -12.47 14.80 12.95
N ALA A 111 -13.09 15.73 13.70
CA ALA A 111 -14.41 16.27 13.36
C ALA A 111 -14.37 17.02 12.03
N ILE A 112 -13.33 17.84 11.81
CA ILE A 112 -13.16 18.60 10.57
C ILE A 112 -13.10 17.64 9.38
N TYR A 113 -12.29 16.59 9.44
CA TYR A 113 -12.19 15.64 8.33
C TYR A 113 -13.44 14.78 8.16
N TYR A 114 -14.12 14.43 9.25
CA TYR A 114 -15.37 13.67 9.19
C TYR A 114 -16.47 14.45 8.45
N TYR A 115 -16.70 15.72 8.79
CA TYR A 115 -17.77 16.50 8.15
C TYR A 115 -17.38 17.13 6.82
N PHE A 116 -16.11 17.54 6.68
CA PHE A 116 -15.65 18.37 5.57
C PHE A 116 -14.59 17.71 4.70
N GLY A 117 -14.23 16.45 4.93
CA GLY A 117 -13.19 15.74 4.18
C GLY A 117 -13.39 15.82 2.67
N ASP A 118 -14.59 15.53 2.18
CA ASP A 118 -14.90 15.61 0.74
C ASP A 118 -14.82 17.07 0.21
N LEU A 119 -15.32 18.04 0.98
CA LEU A 119 -15.23 19.46 0.62
C LEU A 119 -13.77 19.95 0.57
N LEU A 120 -12.91 19.44 1.46
CA LEU A 120 -11.48 19.74 1.46
C LEU A 120 -10.82 19.18 0.20
N VAL A 121 -11.16 17.95 -0.23
CA VAL A 121 -10.68 17.38 -1.50
C VAL A 121 -11.14 18.21 -2.69
N ASP A 122 -12.40 18.61 -2.74
CA ASP A 122 -12.92 19.41 -3.85
C ASP A 122 -12.23 20.77 -3.95
N ARG A 123 -12.01 21.44 -2.80
CA ARG A 123 -11.26 22.70 -2.74
C ARG A 123 -9.80 22.50 -3.15
N LEU A 124 -9.17 21.42 -2.68
CA LEU A 124 -7.82 21.07 -3.08
C LEU A 124 -7.74 20.83 -4.60
N GLY A 125 -8.67 20.10 -5.19
CA GLY A 125 -8.73 19.86 -6.63
C GLY A 125 -8.82 21.14 -7.46
N LYS A 126 -9.55 22.15 -6.96
CA LYS A 126 -9.59 23.50 -7.56
C LYS A 126 -8.25 24.23 -7.43
N SER A 127 -7.64 24.21 -6.24
CA SER A 127 -6.33 24.83 -6.02
C SER A 127 -5.23 24.20 -6.87
N LEU A 128 -5.31 22.89 -7.12
CA LEU A 128 -4.36 22.14 -7.94
C LEU A 128 -4.58 22.29 -9.45
N ALA A 129 -5.62 23.00 -9.89
CA ALA A 129 -5.90 23.19 -11.32
C ALA A 129 -4.84 24.01 -12.05
N GLY A 130 -4.08 24.86 -11.34
CA GLY A 130 -3.00 25.65 -11.92
C GLY A 130 -1.65 24.94 -12.01
N LEU A 131 -1.54 23.69 -11.52
CA LEU A 131 -0.30 22.92 -11.56
C LEU A 131 -0.23 22.07 -12.83
N GLN A 132 0.99 21.84 -13.31
CA GLN A 132 1.24 20.87 -14.38
C GLN A 132 1.23 19.45 -13.79
N TRP A 133 0.40 18.59 -14.36
CA TRP A 133 0.28 17.19 -14.01
C TRP A 133 0.73 16.31 -15.18
N PRO A 134 1.34 15.16 -14.93
CA PRO A 134 1.68 14.22 -15.99
C PRO A 134 0.43 13.72 -16.72
N GLU A 135 0.44 13.75 -18.05
CA GLU A 135 -0.65 13.23 -18.89
C GLU A 135 -0.54 11.71 -19.10
N ASP A 136 0.67 11.17 -18.98
CA ASP A 136 1.04 9.78 -19.17
C ASP A 136 1.22 9.01 -17.84
N ALA A 137 0.69 9.56 -16.73
CA ALA A 137 0.75 8.89 -15.45
C ALA A 137 0.03 7.53 -15.49
N ILE A 138 0.74 6.50 -15.04
CA ILE A 138 0.19 5.15 -14.86
C ILE A 138 -0.91 5.23 -13.78
N PRO A 139 -2.17 4.84 -14.12
CA PRO A 139 -3.28 4.83 -13.16
C PRO A 139 -2.96 3.99 -11.91
N ALA A 140 -3.47 4.39 -10.75
CA ALA A 140 -3.11 3.72 -9.49
C ALA A 140 -3.46 2.22 -9.47
N ALA A 141 -4.60 1.82 -10.05
CA ALA A 141 -5.01 0.41 -10.13
C ALA A 141 -4.02 -0.43 -10.96
N LEU A 142 -3.69 0.06 -12.17
CA LEU A 142 -2.72 -0.60 -13.04
C LEU A 142 -1.33 -0.64 -12.40
N ARG A 143 -0.92 0.44 -11.72
CA ARG A 143 0.34 0.50 -10.96
C ARG A 143 0.42 -0.62 -9.92
N HIS A 144 -0.67 -0.87 -9.20
CA HIS A 144 -0.73 -1.92 -8.20
C HIS A 144 -0.58 -3.31 -8.83
N GLU A 145 -1.29 -3.57 -9.92
CA GLU A 145 -1.20 -4.83 -10.68
C GLU A 145 0.22 -5.08 -11.18
N MET A 146 0.82 -4.10 -11.88
CA MET A 146 2.19 -4.19 -12.37
C MET A 146 3.21 -4.48 -11.25
N LEU A 147 3.06 -3.83 -10.09
CA LEU A 147 3.94 -4.06 -8.94
C LEU A 147 3.73 -5.44 -8.30
N LEU A 148 2.52 -6.00 -8.34
CA LEU A 148 2.25 -7.35 -7.86
C LEU A 148 2.88 -8.38 -8.79
N ASP A 149 2.70 -8.24 -10.10
CA ASP A 149 3.26 -9.14 -11.10
C ASP A 149 4.80 -9.18 -11.01
N ILE A 150 5.44 -8.01 -10.97
CA ILE A 150 6.90 -7.92 -10.80
C ILE A 150 7.37 -8.59 -9.51
N LYS A 151 6.64 -8.43 -8.40
CA LYS A 151 7.00 -9.09 -7.13
C LYS A 151 6.88 -10.61 -7.22
N GLN A 152 5.86 -11.11 -7.91
CA GLN A 152 5.69 -12.55 -8.14
C GLN A 152 6.83 -13.11 -9.00
N ASP A 153 7.19 -12.41 -10.07
CA ASP A 153 8.29 -12.80 -10.96
C ASP A 153 9.63 -12.81 -10.23
N ILE A 154 9.94 -11.77 -9.45
CA ILE A 154 11.16 -11.73 -8.63
C ILE A 154 11.18 -12.90 -7.64
N ALA A 155 10.07 -13.15 -6.92
CA ALA A 155 10.02 -14.25 -5.95
C ALA A 155 10.21 -15.63 -6.62
N MET A 156 9.68 -15.81 -7.83
CA MET A 156 9.90 -17.03 -8.61
C MET A 156 11.36 -17.18 -9.02
N LEU A 157 11.99 -16.11 -9.52
CA LEU A 157 13.40 -16.09 -9.92
C LEU A 157 14.34 -16.33 -8.73
N GLU A 158 14.07 -15.71 -7.58
CA GLU A 158 14.83 -15.95 -6.34
C GLU A 158 14.75 -17.41 -5.89
N LYS A 159 13.58 -18.03 -6.02
CA LYS A 159 13.41 -19.47 -5.73
C LYS A 159 14.21 -20.34 -6.70
N GLN A 160 14.19 -20.03 -7.99
CA GLN A 160 14.98 -20.73 -9.00
C GLN A 160 16.49 -20.58 -8.73
N ARG A 161 16.93 -19.35 -8.46
CA ARG A 161 18.29 -19.02 -8.06
C ARG A 161 18.74 -19.85 -6.86
N GLY A 162 17.92 -19.88 -5.81
CA GLY A 162 18.18 -20.68 -4.61
C GLY A 162 18.36 -22.17 -4.92
N GLY A 163 17.50 -22.74 -5.77
CA GLY A 163 17.62 -24.13 -6.20
C GLY A 163 18.90 -24.43 -6.99
N LEU A 164 19.31 -23.53 -7.89
CA LEU A 164 20.56 -23.67 -8.65
C LEU A 164 21.80 -23.53 -7.76
N VAL A 165 21.78 -22.60 -6.79
CA VAL A 165 22.86 -22.44 -5.80
C VAL A 165 23.02 -23.70 -4.96
N GLU A 166 21.93 -24.29 -4.46
CA GLU A 166 22.00 -25.55 -3.71
C GLU A 166 22.53 -26.70 -4.59
N THR A 167 22.09 -26.79 -5.85
CA THR A 167 22.62 -27.79 -6.82
C THR A 167 24.13 -27.65 -7.02
N LEU A 168 24.65 -26.43 -7.13
CA LEU A 168 26.09 -26.18 -7.27
C LEU A 168 26.87 -26.53 -5.99
N LYS A 169 26.31 -26.24 -4.81
CA LYS A 169 26.90 -26.65 -3.52
C LYS A 169 26.96 -28.16 -3.39
N GLU A 170 25.89 -28.88 -3.73
CA GLU A 170 25.86 -30.35 -3.75
C GLU A 170 26.89 -30.93 -4.74
N ALA A 171 27.15 -30.24 -5.84
CA ALA A 171 28.20 -30.59 -6.80
C ALA A 171 29.63 -30.26 -6.33
N GLY A 172 29.80 -29.71 -5.11
CA GLY A 172 31.10 -29.38 -4.53
C GLY A 172 31.70 -28.05 -5.01
N ILE A 173 30.89 -27.18 -5.61
CA ILE A 173 31.30 -25.88 -6.14
C ILE A 173 30.91 -24.80 -5.14
N THR A 174 31.86 -24.39 -4.30
CA THR A 174 31.63 -23.48 -3.17
C THR A 174 32.03 -22.03 -3.44
N SER A 175 32.62 -21.75 -4.60
CA SER A 175 32.99 -20.40 -5.06
C SER A 175 32.01 -19.98 -6.15
N ILE A 176 30.96 -19.27 -5.76
CA ILE A 176 30.01 -18.58 -6.64
C ILE A 176 29.93 -17.15 -6.14
#